data_AF-A0A5N0EA49-F1
#
_entry.id   AF-A0A5N0EA49-F1
#
_cell.length_a   1.000
_cell.length_b   1.000
_cell.length_c   1.000
_cell.angle_alpha   90.00
_cell.angle_beta   90.00
_cell.angle_gamma   90.00
#
_symmetry.space_group_name_H-M   'P 1'
#
loop_
_entity.id
_entity.type
_entity.pdbx_description
1 polymer ?
#
loop_
_entity_poly.entity_id
_entity_poly.type
_entity_poly.pdbx_seq_one_letter_code
_entity_poly.pdbx_strand_id
1 'polypeptide(L)'
;MARTRAANVERTRVTQNHDIIRQWAERRGARPATMPGSEDDGHLRVLRFDFPGYGGAVLRPVDWDEWFATFDERHLHFRYQDRRPDGTPSNFNRLERPAS
;
A
#
# COMPACT_ATOMS: atom_id res chain seq x y z
N MET A 1 -6.52 10.16 -39.72
CA MET A 1 -6.54 9.03 -38.76
C MET A 1 -5.97 9.51 -37.43
N ALA A 2 -6.81 9.87 -36.47
CA ALA A 2 -6.38 10.12 -35.10
C ALA A 2 -6.69 8.87 -34.29
N ARG A 3 -5.69 8.03 -34.03
CA ARG A 3 -5.79 7.05 -32.94
C ARG A 3 -5.58 7.84 -31.66
N THR A 4 -6.67 8.35 -31.08
CA THR A 4 -6.68 8.74 -29.68
C THR A 4 -6.17 7.54 -28.90
N ARG A 5 -4.92 7.61 -28.40
CA ARG A 5 -4.47 6.69 -27.35
C ARG A 5 -5.51 6.84 -26.26
N ALA A 6 -6.30 5.79 -26.01
CA ALA A 6 -7.06 5.70 -24.79
C ALA A 6 -6.13 6.17 -23.67
N ALA A 7 -6.54 7.19 -22.89
CA ALA A 7 -5.83 7.56 -21.69
C ALA A 7 -5.50 6.24 -20.99
N ASN A 8 -4.21 5.96 -20.78
CA ASN A 8 -3.78 4.68 -20.21
C ASN A 8 -4.27 4.69 -18.75
N VAL A 9 -5.54 4.31 -18.55
CA VAL A 9 -6.17 4.26 -17.24
C VAL A 9 -5.45 3.13 -16.53
N GLU A 10 -4.57 3.50 -15.63
CA GLU A 10 -3.78 2.51 -14.92
C GLU A 10 -4.68 1.61 -14.11
N ARG A 11 -4.58 0.31 -14.41
CA ARG A 11 -5.51 -0.69 -13.89
C ARG A 11 -5.18 -0.89 -12.43
N THR A 12 -6.14 -0.57 -11.58
CA THR A 12 -6.06 -0.91 -10.16
C THR A 12 -6.16 -2.42 -9.99
N ARG A 13 -5.26 -3.00 -9.19
CA ARG A 13 -5.19 -4.42 -8.85
C ARG A 13 -5.50 -4.61 -7.37
N VAL A 14 -5.92 -5.81 -6.99
CA VAL A 14 -6.19 -6.19 -5.61
C VAL A 14 -5.47 -7.50 -5.31
N THR A 15 -4.85 -7.61 -4.16
CA THR A 15 -4.16 -8.84 -3.72
C THR A 15 -4.17 -8.96 -2.20
N GLN A 16 -3.97 -10.19 -1.71
CA GLN A 16 -3.60 -10.48 -0.32
C GLN A 16 -2.22 -11.15 -0.25
N ASN A 17 -1.55 -11.35 -1.38
CA ASN A 17 -0.26 -12.03 -1.43
C ASN A 17 0.83 -11.11 -0.87
N HIS A 18 1.45 -11.52 0.23
CA HIS A 18 2.48 -10.75 0.94
C HIS A 18 3.69 -10.43 0.06
N ASP A 19 4.15 -11.36 -0.76
CA ASP A 19 5.30 -11.16 -1.65
C ASP A 19 5.03 -10.07 -2.68
N ILE A 20 3.82 -10.02 -3.24
CA ILE A 20 3.42 -8.97 -4.18
C ILE A 20 3.41 -7.60 -3.48
N ILE A 21 2.89 -7.54 -2.25
CA ILE A 21 2.81 -6.30 -1.46
C ILE A 21 4.21 -5.81 -1.10
N ARG A 22 5.07 -6.71 -0.60
CA ARG A 22 6.46 -6.42 -0.23
C ARG A 22 7.25 -5.91 -1.43
N GLN A 23 7.23 -6.64 -2.55
CA GLN A 23 7.92 -6.22 -3.77
C GLN A 23 7.38 -4.90 -4.31
N TRP A 24 6.08 -4.64 -4.20
CA TRP A 24 5.49 -3.38 -4.62
C TRP A 24 6.01 -2.21 -3.77
N ALA A 25 6.06 -2.36 -2.44
CA ALA A 25 6.57 -1.33 -1.54
C ALA A 25 8.07 -1.08 -1.74
N GLU A 26 8.88 -2.14 -1.77
CA GLU A 26 10.34 -2.08 -1.88
C GLU A 26 10.81 -1.43 -3.19
N ARG A 27 10.15 -1.70 -4.33
CA ARG A 27 10.44 -1.03 -5.61
C ARG A 27 10.26 0.49 -5.58
N ARG A 28 9.51 0.99 -4.59
CA ARG A 28 9.25 2.41 -4.35
C ARG A 28 10.07 2.96 -3.18
N GLY A 29 10.94 2.13 -2.59
CA GLY A 29 11.68 2.44 -1.37
C GLY A 29 10.79 2.58 -0.14
N ALA A 30 9.52 2.14 -0.23
CA ALA A 30 8.54 2.32 0.82
C ALA A 30 8.74 1.27 1.92
N ARG A 31 8.51 1.65 3.18
CA ARG A 31 8.68 0.77 4.35
C ARG A 31 7.38 0.61 5.11
N PRO A 32 7.07 -0.58 5.66
CA PRO A 32 5.90 -0.76 6.51
C PRO A 32 5.98 0.18 7.73
N ALA A 33 4.86 0.83 8.03
CA ALA A 33 4.79 1.80 9.11
C ALA A 33 3.39 1.86 9.74
N THR A 34 3.34 2.43 10.93
CA THR A 34 2.10 2.74 11.67
C THR A 34 2.04 4.20 12.08
N MET A 35 0.89 4.66 12.58
CA MET A 35 0.80 5.94 13.28
C MET A 35 1.18 5.76 14.76
N PRO A 36 2.10 6.56 15.33
CA PRO A 36 2.44 6.51 16.74
C PRO A 36 1.19 6.68 17.63
N GLY A 37 1.13 5.92 18.74
CA GLY A 37 0.00 5.99 19.69
C GLY A 37 -1.32 5.44 19.15
N SER A 38 -1.31 4.87 17.94
CA SER A 38 -2.44 4.12 17.39
C SER A 38 -2.32 2.62 17.71
N GLU A 39 -1.67 2.25 18.80
CA GLU A 39 -1.57 0.86 19.24
C GLU A 39 -2.65 0.57 20.28
N ASP A 40 -3.25 -0.61 20.22
CA ASP A 40 -4.25 -1.07 21.18
C ASP A 40 -4.06 -2.58 21.37
N ASP A 41 -4.00 -3.03 22.62
CA ASP A 41 -3.68 -4.41 23.01
C ASP A 41 -2.48 -5.05 22.27
N GLY A 42 -1.49 -4.26 21.87
CA GLY A 42 -0.30 -4.74 21.15
C GLY A 42 -0.49 -4.92 19.63
N HIS A 43 -1.62 -4.50 19.07
CA HIS A 43 -1.89 -4.55 17.63
C HIS A 43 -1.81 -3.16 16.97
N LEU A 44 -1.29 -3.12 15.74
CA LEU A 44 -1.16 -1.88 14.95
C LEU A 44 -2.54 -1.39 14.48
N ARG A 45 -3.13 -0.31 15.01
CA ARG A 45 -4.46 0.12 14.51
C ARG A 45 -4.41 0.64 13.09
N VAL A 46 -3.31 1.27 12.67
CA VAL A 46 -3.20 1.86 11.34
C VAL A 46 -2.01 1.29 10.58
N LEU A 47 -2.29 0.62 9.47
CA LEU A 47 -1.28 0.13 8.55
C LEU A 47 -1.03 1.16 7.45
N ARG A 48 0.22 1.58 7.28
CA ARG A 48 0.68 2.50 6.23
C ARG A 48 1.97 2.00 5.60
N PHE A 49 2.36 2.67 4.53
CA PHE A 49 3.72 2.67 4.01
C PHE A 49 4.31 4.07 4.14
N ASP A 50 5.50 4.16 4.69
CA ASP A 50 6.32 5.36 4.66
C ASP A 50 7.08 5.41 3.32
N PHE A 51 6.82 6.44 2.51
CA PHE A 51 7.42 6.60 1.18
C PHE A 51 8.51 7.67 1.22
N PRO A 52 9.73 7.40 0.71
CA PRO A 52 10.79 8.39 0.65
C PRO A 52 10.34 9.67 -0.06
N GLY A 53 10.64 10.82 0.54
CA GLY A 53 10.32 12.14 -0.05
C GLY A 53 8.84 12.54 0.02
N TYR A 54 7.97 11.72 0.62
CA TYR A 54 6.58 12.06 0.89
C TYR A 54 6.39 12.31 2.38
N GLY A 55 6.08 13.56 2.74
CA GLY A 55 5.77 13.97 4.12
C GLY A 55 4.27 14.09 4.37
N GLY A 56 3.89 14.48 5.60
CA GLY A 56 2.52 14.85 5.96
C GLY A 56 1.93 14.07 7.14
N ALA A 57 2.56 12.98 7.56
CA ALA A 57 2.24 12.26 8.79
C ALA A 57 3.53 11.86 9.50
N VAL A 58 3.52 11.90 10.83
CA VAL A 58 4.58 11.27 11.64
C VAL A 58 4.27 9.78 11.69
N LEU A 59 5.14 8.97 11.10
CA LEU A 59 5.00 7.51 11.04
C LEU A 59 6.07 6.83 11.87
N ARG A 60 5.72 5.73 12.54
CA ARG A 60 6.65 4.82 13.21
C ARG A 60 6.92 3.64 12.27
N PRO A 61 8.19 3.38 11.88
CA PRO A 61 8.53 2.14 11.17
C PRO A 61 8.18 0.90 11.99
N VAL A 62 7.70 -0.13 11.32
CA VAL A 62 7.41 -1.46 11.91
C VAL A 62 8.04 -2.53 11.05
N ASP A 63 8.16 -3.75 11.57
CA ASP A 63 8.65 -4.88 10.78
C ASP A 63 7.56 -5.43 9.85
N TRP A 64 7.98 -6.08 8.77
CA TRP A 64 7.05 -6.70 7.82
C TRP A 64 6.16 -7.74 8.48
N ASP A 65 6.69 -8.54 9.40
CA ASP A 65 5.95 -9.62 10.04
C ASP A 65 4.82 -9.08 10.93
N GLU A 66 5.08 -8.00 11.69
CA GLU A 66 4.08 -7.30 12.50
C GLU A 66 2.99 -6.66 11.63
N TRP A 67 3.40 -6.05 10.51
CA TRP A 67 2.49 -5.44 9.54
C TRP A 67 1.58 -6.49 8.89
N PHE A 68 2.14 -7.62 8.44
CA PHE A 68 1.39 -8.69 7.78
C PHE A 68 0.50 -9.47 8.75
N ALA A 69 0.95 -9.70 9.99
CA ALA A 69 0.11 -10.31 11.02
C ALA A 69 -1.19 -9.51 11.20
N THR A 70 -1.08 -8.18 11.32
CA THR A 70 -2.25 -7.29 11.42
C THR A 70 -3.11 -7.29 10.14
N PHE A 71 -2.46 -7.33 8.97
CA PHE A 71 -3.15 -7.35 7.67
C PHE A 71 -4.02 -8.62 7.51
N ASP A 72 -3.47 -9.77 7.89
CA ASP A 72 -4.12 -11.08 7.81
C ASP A 72 -5.22 -11.23 8.84
N GLU A 73 -4.96 -10.87 10.10
CA GLU A 73 -5.92 -10.92 11.20
C GLU A 73 -7.20 -10.14 10.86
N ARG A 74 -7.05 -9.03 10.12
CA ARG A 74 -8.17 -8.17 9.71
C ARG A 74 -8.77 -8.54 8.36
N HIS A 75 -8.28 -9.61 7.73
CA HIS A 75 -8.69 -10.09 6.41
C HIS A 75 -8.73 -8.97 5.36
N LEU A 76 -7.68 -8.13 5.35
CA LEU A 76 -7.63 -6.97 4.45
C LEU A 76 -7.25 -7.38 3.03
N HIS A 77 -7.65 -6.53 2.09
CA HIS A 77 -7.22 -6.53 0.70
C HIS A 77 -6.30 -5.33 0.44
N PHE A 78 -5.19 -5.57 -0.24
CA PHE A 78 -4.29 -4.54 -0.73
C PHE A 78 -4.67 -4.15 -2.16
N ARG A 79 -5.33 -3.00 -2.30
CA ARG A 79 -5.65 -2.39 -3.58
C ARG A 79 -4.54 -1.43 -3.98
N TYR A 80 -4.00 -1.57 -5.18
CA TYR A 80 -2.87 -0.75 -5.64
C TYR A 80 -2.88 -0.47 -7.13
N GLN A 81 -2.12 0.54 -7.54
CA GLN A 81 -1.74 0.76 -8.94
C GLN A 81 -0.23 0.55 -9.07
N ASP A 82 0.21 -0.08 -10.15
CA ASP A 82 1.64 -0.26 -10.37
C ASP A 82 2.26 1.03 -10.94
N ARG A 83 1.67 1.58 -12.00
CA ARG A 83 2.21 2.76 -12.67
C ARG A 83 1.19 3.89 -12.72
N ARG A 84 1.66 5.09 -13.06
CA ARG A 84 0.86 6.25 -13.48
C ARG A 84 0.73 6.25 -15.01
N PRO A 85 -0.16 7.06 -15.60
CA PRO A 85 -0.32 7.13 -17.05
C PRO A 85 0.96 7.50 -17.83
N ASP A 86 1.90 8.19 -17.17
CA ASP A 86 3.21 8.55 -17.72
C ASP A 86 4.27 7.43 -17.61
N GLY A 87 3.90 6.27 -17.07
CA GLY A 87 4.77 5.10 -16.89
C GLY A 87 5.62 5.10 -15.62
N THR A 88 5.60 6.19 -14.84
CA THR A 88 6.31 6.27 -13.54
C THR A 88 5.62 5.41 -12.48
N PRO A 89 6.33 4.94 -11.43
CA PRO A 89 5.71 4.20 -10.33
C PRO A 89 4.61 5.01 -9.63
N SER A 90 3.46 4.38 -9.38
CA SER A 90 2.37 4.96 -8.59
C SER A 90 2.49 4.55 -7.12
N ASN A 91 2.37 5.51 -6.20
CA ASN A 91 2.28 5.22 -4.76
C ASN A 91 0.83 4.97 -4.29
N PHE A 92 -0.14 4.98 -5.22
CA PHE A 92 -1.53 4.73 -4.88
C PHE A 92 -1.71 3.34 -4.31
N ASN A 93 -2.17 3.30 -3.06
CA ASN A 93 -2.61 2.10 -2.40
C ASN A 93 -3.77 2.39 -1.44
N ARG A 94 -4.56 1.36 -1.17
CA ARG A 94 -5.62 1.35 -0.16
C ARG A 94 -5.71 -0.03 0.47
N LEU A 95 -5.92 -0.05 1.78
CA LEU A 95 -6.32 -1.24 2.52
C LEU A 95 -7.83 -1.20 2.70
N GLU A 96 -8.51 -2.27 2.30
CA GLU A 96 -9.96 -2.36 2.34
C GLU A 96 -10.38 -3.74 2.85
N ARG A 97 -11.51 -3.81 3.55
CA ARG A 97 -12.15 -5.10 3.82
C ARG A 97 -12.90 -5.54 2.55
N PRO A 98 -12.99 -6.85 2.27
CA PRO A 98 -13.87 -7.35 1.23
C PRO A 98 -15.31 -6.85 1.47
N ALA A 99 -16.02 -6.51 0.38
CA ALA A 99 -17.45 -6.25 0.48
C ALA A 99 -18.15 -7.55 0.86
N SER A 100 -18.98 -7.51 1.91
CA SER A 100 -19.83 -8.62 2.35
C SER A 100 -20.84 -9.06 1.30
#